data_AF-A0A1I3DDD0-F1
#
_entry.id   AF-A0A1I3DDD0-F1
#
_cell.length_a   1.000
_cell.length_b   1.000
_cell.length_c   1.000
_cell.angle_alpha   90.00
_cell.angle_beta   90.00
_cell.angle_gamma   90.00
#
_symmetry.space_group_name_H-M   'P 1'
#
loop_
_entity.id
_entity.type
_entity.pdbx_description
1 polymer ?
#
loop_
_entity_poly.entity_id
_entity_poly.type
_entity_poly.pdbx_seq_one_letter_code
_entity_poly.pdbx_strand_id
1 'polypeptide(L)'
;MTTSAFRGAAGRAAPVALAAALAAAAAAPASAFTVYTDRSAWEAAVAAYAVTDDSFDADVASAKSIVFDSGVVSSYTLGAEFSTINQISGGAFSSNVDPDGSGGTIDLSWLFPTAIIGFGIDIQGGAGAEGTGSGVQLQGDYDGAGLEIVDIFTVLGPESDGFVGILGEAAFTVVGLVARPNDLDANKAYSVTDLSFASAAPVPLPAGAALLTGGVAAFGLLRRRRRG
;
A
#
# COMPACT_ATOMS: atom_id res chain seq x y z
N MET A 1 90.84 7.54 21.09
CA MET A 1 91.09 8.21 19.79
C MET A 1 90.94 7.15 18.70
N THR A 2 89.76 7.03 18.08
CA THR A 2 89.54 6.68 16.66
C THR A 2 88.04 6.60 16.43
N THR A 3 87.59 7.54 15.60
CA THR A 3 86.33 7.64 14.88
C THR A 3 86.08 6.41 14.00
N SER A 4 84.84 5.92 13.94
CA SER A 4 84.27 5.43 12.68
C SER A 4 82.75 5.38 12.75
N ALA A 5 82.13 6.07 11.80
CA ALA A 5 80.70 6.19 11.59
C ALA A 5 80.12 4.94 10.93
N PHE A 6 78.83 4.65 11.15
CA PHE A 6 78.01 3.98 10.16
C PHE A 6 76.63 4.61 10.07
N ARG A 7 76.33 5.10 8.87
CA ARG A 7 75.02 5.57 8.38
C ARG A 7 74.15 4.39 7.98
N GLY A 8 72.83 4.59 8.05
CA GLY A 8 71.83 3.84 7.28
C GLY A 8 70.76 3.24 8.20
N ALA A 9 69.46 3.33 7.95
CA ALA A 9 68.74 3.79 6.77
C ALA A 9 67.33 4.22 7.21
N ALA A 10 66.75 5.14 6.43
CA ALA A 10 65.39 5.62 6.58
C ALA A 10 64.37 4.49 6.32
N GLY A 11 63.67 4.07 7.37
CA GLY A 11 62.47 3.23 7.27
C GLY A 11 61.25 4.12 7.09
N ARG A 12 60.72 4.17 5.87
CA ARG A 12 59.45 4.84 5.54
C ARG A 12 58.31 4.16 6.30
N ALA A 13 57.66 4.89 7.22
CA ALA A 13 56.40 4.47 7.82
C ALA A 13 55.28 4.68 6.79
N ALA A 14 54.71 3.59 6.28
CA ALA A 14 53.50 3.60 5.49
C ALA A 14 52.29 3.42 6.43
N PRO A 15 51.29 4.33 6.44
CA PRO A 15 50.01 4.04 7.04
C PRO A 15 49.14 3.34 5.99
N VAL A 16 49.06 2.01 6.04
CA VAL A 16 48.03 1.25 5.32
C VAL A 16 47.24 0.49 6.38
N ALA A 17 46.11 1.05 6.81
CA ALA A 17 45.00 0.30 7.39
C ALA A 17 43.83 1.24 7.70
N LEU A 18 43.10 1.68 6.67
CA LEU A 18 41.73 2.16 6.87
C LEU A 18 40.89 1.88 5.62
N ALA A 19 40.65 0.60 5.34
CA ALA A 19 39.74 0.19 4.26
C ALA A 19 39.18 -1.22 4.51
N ALA A 20 38.52 -1.44 5.66
CA ALA A 20 37.80 -2.69 5.91
C ALA A 20 36.75 -2.51 7.01
N ALA A 21 35.77 -1.63 6.82
CA ALA A 21 34.58 -1.57 7.68
C ALA A 21 33.33 -1.14 6.89
N LEU A 22 33.22 -1.56 5.62
CA LEU A 22 32.08 -1.28 4.77
C LEU A 22 31.60 -2.53 4.04
N ALA A 23 31.37 -3.62 4.77
CA ALA A 23 30.78 -4.83 4.22
C ALA A 23 30.18 -5.69 5.32
N ALA A 24 28.93 -5.42 5.68
CA ALA A 24 27.93 -6.40 6.15
C ALA A 24 26.70 -5.66 6.74
N ALA A 25 26.10 -4.73 5.99
CA ALA A 25 24.67 -4.49 6.18
C ALA A 25 24.00 -5.63 5.43
N ALA A 26 23.65 -6.71 6.14
CA ALA A 26 22.74 -7.69 5.59
C ALA A 26 21.45 -6.93 5.23
N ALA A 27 21.11 -6.86 3.95
CA ALA A 27 19.80 -6.36 3.54
C ALA A 27 18.78 -7.24 4.27
N ALA A 28 18.00 -6.64 5.17
CA ALA A 28 16.80 -7.28 5.66
C ALA A 28 15.96 -7.66 4.43
N PRO A 29 15.27 -8.82 4.43
CA PRO A 29 14.32 -9.09 3.37
C PRO A 29 13.38 -7.88 3.28
N ALA A 30 13.30 -7.26 2.09
CA ALA A 30 12.30 -6.26 1.85
C ALA A 30 10.94 -6.90 2.15
N SER A 31 10.10 -6.22 2.95
CA SER A 31 8.73 -6.66 3.16
C SER A 31 8.06 -6.73 1.79
N ALA A 32 7.39 -7.83 1.46
CA ALA A 32 6.71 -8.02 0.18
C ALA A 32 5.75 -6.84 -0.14
N PHE A 33 5.07 -6.34 0.88
CA PHE A 33 4.24 -5.15 0.88
C PHE A 33 4.09 -4.68 2.32
N THR A 34 3.46 -3.52 2.55
CA THR A 34 3.21 -3.00 3.90
C THR A 34 1.71 -2.84 4.14
N VAL A 35 1.25 -3.29 5.31
CA VAL A 35 -0.13 -3.11 5.78
C VAL A 35 -0.18 -2.03 6.85
N TYR A 36 -1.17 -1.17 6.77
CA TYR A 36 -1.41 -0.05 7.68
C TYR A 36 -2.80 -0.20 8.31
N THR A 37 -2.89 0.02 9.62
CA THR A 37 -4.17 0.11 10.35
C THR A 37 -4.51 1.54 10.75
N ASP A 38 -3.66 2.48 10.37
CA ASP A 38 -3.82 3.91 10.63
C ASP A 38 -3.83 4.64 9.29
N ARG A 39 -4.94 5.33 9.02
CA ARG A 39 -5.16 6.07 7.76
C ARG A 39 -4.09 7.13 7.55
N SER A 40 -3.74 7.89 8.59
CA SER A 40 -2.76 8.97 8.49
C SER A 40 -1.35 8.45 8.19
N ALA A 41 -1.00 7.27 8.73
CA ALA A 41 0.28 6.61 8.45
C ALA A 41 0.34 6.10 7.00
N TRP A 42 -0.77 5.55 6.48
CA TRP A 42 -0.86 5.14 5.08
C TRP A 42 -0.77 6.34 4.13
N GLU A 43 -1.54 7.40 4.38
CA GLU A 43 -1.51 8.64 3.61
C GLU A 43 -0.11 9.26 3.56
N ALA A 44 0.61 9.25 4.70
CA ALA A 44 2.00 9.70 4.76
C ALA A 44 2.93 8.83 3.90
N ALA A 45 2.71 7.51 3.84
CA ALA A 45 3.50 6.59 3.04
C ALA A 45 3.26 6.76 1.53
N VAL A 46 2.04 7.13 1.13
CA VAL A 46 1.68 7.36 -0.28
C VAL A 46 1.77 8.81 -0.73
N ALA A 47 2.30 9.72 0.09
CA ALA A 47 2.32 11.16 -0.17
C ALA A 47 3.04 11.60 -1.46
N ALA A 48 3.86 10.72 -2.07
CA ALA A 48 4.52 10.96 -3.35
C ALA A 48 3.66 10.62 -4.58
N TYR A 49 2.49 10.02 -4.38
CA TYR A 49 1.59 9.54 -5.43
C TYR A 49 0.30 10.36 -5.47
N ALA A 50 -0.43 10.29 -6.59
CA ALA A 50 -1.74 10.91 -6.67
C ALA A 50 -2.76 10.00 -5.99
N VAL A 51 -3.48 10.52 -4.99
CA VAL A 51 -4.54 9.80 -4.28
C VAL A 51 -5.89 10.17 -4.89
N THR A 52 -6.71 9.16 -5.13
CA THR A 52 -8.14 9.30 -5.49
C THR A 52 -8.97 8.73 -4.35
N ASP A 53 -9.98 9.47 -3.93
CA ASP A 53 -10.92 9.08 -2.88
C ASP A 53 -12.29 8.79 -3.48
N ASP A 54 -12.99 7.83 -2.90
CA ASP A 54 -14.37 7.44 -3.20
C ASP A 54 -15.12 7.27 -1.88
N SER A 55 -16.01 8.22 -1.60
CA SER A 55 -16.86 8.30 -0.40
C SER A 55 -18.21 7.59 -0.58
N PHE A 56 -18.45 6.95 -1.73
CA PHE A 56 -19.69 6.23 -2.03
C PHE A 56 -20.97 7.10 -1.89
N ASP A 57 -20.88 8.39 -2.25
CA ASP A 57 -21.97 9.37 -2.09
C ASP A 57 -23.16 9.14 -3.02
N ALA A 58 -22.94 8.47 -4.16
CA ALA A 58 -23.97 8.15 -5.13
C ALA A 58 -24.50 6.72 -4.91
N ASP A 59 -25.80 6.61 -4.61
CA ASP A 59 -26.46 5.32 -4.52
C ASP A 59 -26.40 4.57 -5.86
N VAL A 60 -25.95 3.31 -5.81
CA VAL A 60 -25.89 2.40 -6.96
C VAL A 60 -26.61 1.11 -6.59
N ALA A 61 -27.68 0.80 -7.32
CA ALA A 61 -28.46 -0.41 -7.12
C ALA A 61 -27.58 -1.66 -7.28
N SER A 62 -27.87 -2.68 -6.46
CA SER A 62 -27.20 -3.98 -6.51
C SER A 62 -27.21 -4.58 -7.92
N ALA A 63 -26.04 -5.00 -8.38
CA ALA A 63 -25.86 -5.74 -9.62
C ALA A 63 -24.59 -6.60 -9.55
N LYS A 64 -24.46 -7.57 -10.47
CA LYS A 64 -23.22 -8.37 -10.60
C LYS A 64 -21.97 -7.56 -10.90
N SER A 65 -22.16 -6.40 -11.52
CA SER A 65 -21.10 -5.44 -11.78
C SER A 65 -21.67 -4.04 -11.59
N ILE A 66 -21.00 -3.25 -10.75
CA ILE A 66 -21.27 -1.83 -10.55
C ILE A 66 -19.98 -1.04 -10.75
N VAL A 67 -20.13 0.24 -11.06
CA VAL A 67 -19.01 1.17 -11.23
C VAL A 67 -19.15 2.25 -10.17
N PHE A 68 -18.09 2.47 -9.39
CA PHE A 68 -18.03 3.52 -8.40
C PHE A 68 -17.74 4.88 -9.07
N ASP A 69 -17.91 5.98 -8.34
CA ASP A 69 -17.66 7.33 -8.89
C ASP A 69 -16.19 7.54 -9.25
N SER A 70 -15.27 6.86 -8.56
CA SER A 70 -13.84 6.80 -8.88
C SER A 70 -13.51 6.02 -10.16
N GLY A 71 -14.49 5.36 -10.78
CA GLY A 71 -14.32 4.50 -11.95
C GLY A 71 -13.83 3.09 -11.62
N VAL A 72 -13.68 2.74 -10.34
CA VAL A 72 -13.43 1.37 -9.89
C VAL A 72 -14.65 0.50 -10.24
N VAL A 73 -14.39 -0.67 -10.82
CA VAL A 73 -15.44 -1.63 -11.16
C VAL A 73 -15.47 -2.71 -10.09
N SER A 74 -16.60 -2.83 -9.40
CA SER A 74 -16.84 -3.91 -8.44
C SER A 74 -17.69 -5.00 -9.06
N SER A 75 -17.19 -6.23 -9.05
CA SER A 75 -17.88 -7.37 -9.66
C SER A 75 -17.63 -8.67 -8.91
N TYR A 76 -18.59 -9.60 -9.02
CA TYR A 76 -18.45 -10.97 -8.54
C TYR A 76 -18.89 -11.95 -9.63
N THR A 77 -18.32 -13.16 -9.63
CA THR A 77 -18.66 -14.18 -10.64
C THR A 77 -19.54 -15.29 -10.09
N LEU A 78 -19.35 -15.64 -8.82
CA LEU A 78 -20.07 -16.72 -8.15
C LEU A 78 -20.76 -16.21 -6.87
N GLY A 79 -21.99 -16.65 -6.67
CA GLY A 79 -22.80 -16.31 -5.50
C GLY A 79 -24.28 -16.20 -5.83
N ALA A 80 -25.09 -16.11 -4.78
CA ALA A 80 -26.51 -15.86 -4.90
C ALA A 80 -26.77 -14.37 -5.21
N GLU A 81 -27.72 -14.11 -6.12
CA GLU A 81 -28.12 -12.74 -6.46
C GLU A 81 -29.14 -12.23 -5.43
N PHE A 82 -28.69 -11.39 -4.51
CA PHE A 82 -29.56 -10.68 -3.58
C PHE A 82 -29.49 -9.17 -3.84
N SER A 83 -30.58 -8.45 -3.58
CA SER A 83 -30.71 -7.01 -3.84
C SER A 83 -29.81 -6.13 -2.98
N THR A 84 -29.04 -6.71 -2.05
CA THR A 84 -28.15 -6.00 -1.12
C THR A 84 -26.68 -6.36 -1.30
N ILE A 85 -26.35 -7.10 -2.37
CA ILE A 85 -24.99 -7.55 -2.65
C ILE A 85 -24.38 -6.68 -3.73
N ASN A 86 -23.15 -6.21 -3.52
CA ASN A 86 -22.44 -5.36 -4.47
C ASN A 86 -23.27 -4.13 -4.85
N GLN A 87 -23.56 -3.32 -3.84
CA GLN A 87 -24.35 -2.09 -3.97
C GLN A 87 -23.65 -0.94 -3.27
N ILE A 88 -24.06 0.28 -3.61
CA ILE A 88 -23.78 1.48 -2.82
C ILE A 88 -25.11 2.04 -2.33
N SER A 89 -25.24 2.24 -1.02
CA SER A 89 -26.41 2.89 -0.46
C SER A 89 -26.08 3.64 0.81
N GLY A 90 -26.50 4.91 0.88
CA GLY A 90 -26.37 5.70 2.10
C GLY A 90 -24.93 6.01 2.51
N GLY A 91 -24.03 6.22 1.53
CA GLY A 91 -22.62 6.56 1.79
C GLY A 91 -21.75 5.34 2.12
N ALA A 92 -22.17 4.13 1.73
CA ALA A 92 -21.38 2.93 1.93
C ALA A 92 -21.55 1.94 0.80
N PHE A 93 -20.43 1.35 0.36
CA PHE A 93 -20.45 0.09 -0.35
C PHE A 93 -20.87 -1.03 0.61
N SER A 94 -21.78 -1.90 0.19
CA SER A 94 -22.20 -3.07 0.98
C SER A 94 -22.06 -4.35 0.16
N SER A 95 -21.55 -5.38 0.80
CA SER A 95 -21.52 -6.72 0.24
C SER A 95 -21.48 -7.77 1.34
N ASN A 96 -21.42 -9.02 0.94
CA ASN A 96 -21.19 -10.13 1.81
C ASN A 96 -20.34 -11.20 1.13
N VAL A 97 -19.48 -11.83 1.94
CA VAL A 97 -18.73 -13.01 1.52
C VAL A 97 -19.34 -14.24 2.15
N ASP A 98 -19.49 -15.28 1.34
CA ASP A 98 -20.04 -16.57 1.73
C ASP A 98 -19.27 -17.69 1.00
N PRO A 99 -18.47 -18.50 1.70
CA PRO A 99 -17.66 -19.55 1.09
C PRO A 99 -18.44 -20.58 0.27
N ASP A 100 -19.72 -20.83 0.61
CA ASP A 100 -20.55 -21.80 -0.10
C ASP A 100 -21.45 -21.17 -1.19
N GLY A 101 -21.50 -19.84 -1.22
CA GLY A 101 -22.25 -19.04 -2.18
C GLY A 101 -23.77 -19.09 -2.03
N SER A 102 -24.30 -19.71 -0.97
CA SER A 102 -25.74 -19.89 -0.76
C SER A 102 -26.44 -18.60 -0.31
N GLY A 103 -25.73 -17.73 0.40
CA GLY A 103 -26.20 -16.49 0.98
C GLY A 103 -25.44 -15.24 0.52
N GLY A 104 -24.32 -15.38 -0.21
CA GLY A 104 -23.46 -14.25 -0.59
C GLY A 104 -22.56 -14.51 -1.78
N THR A 105 -21.53 -13.67 -1.94
CA THR A 105 -20.50 -13.83 -2.97
C THR A 105 -19.38 -14.74 -2.49
N ILE A 106 -18.90 -15.64 -3.34
CA ILE A 106 -17.69 -16.42 -3.03
C ILE A 106 -16.45 -15.55 -3.27
N ASP A 107 -16.49 -14.81 -4.36
CA ASP A 107 -15.43 -13.94 -4.84
C ASP A 107 -16.00 -12.59 -5.26
N LEU A 108 -15.52 -11.50 -4.66
CA LEU A 108 -15.77 -10.16 -5.16
C LEU A 108 -14.43 -9.52 -5.51
N SER A 109 -14.39 -8.76 -6.59
CA SER A 109 -13.18 -8.08 -7.05
C SER A 109 -13.45 -6.62 -7.36
N TRP A 110 -12.51 -5.77 -6.99
CA TRP A 110 -12.42 -4.39 -7.42
C TRP A 110 -11.31 -4.24 -8.45
N LEU A 111 -11.69 -3.84 -9.66
CA LEU A 111 -10.80 -3.51 -10.75
C LEU A 111 -10.61 -1.99 -10.80
N PHE A 112 -9.38 -1.55 -10.57
CA PHE A 112 -9.01 -0.14 -10.63
C PHE A 112 -8.86 0.33 -12.08
N PRO A 113 -9.23 1.59 -12.38
CA PRO A 113 -9.17 2.13 -13.76
C PRO A 113 -7.74 2.32 -14.27
N THR A 114 -6.76 2.36 -13.36
CA THR A 114 -5.33 2.45 -13.66
C THR A 114 -4.55 1.60 -12.67
N ALA A 115 -3.27 1.31 -12.96
CA ALA A 115 -2.40 0.64 -12.02
C ALA A 115 -2.15 1.52 -10.79
N ILE A 116 -2.30 0.93 -9.61
CA ILE A 116 -2.12 1.56 -8.30
C ILE A 116 -0.93 0.94 -7.59
N ILE A 117 -0.32 1.69 -6.67
CA ILE A 117 0.72 1.18 -5.76
C ILE A 117 0.16 0.91 -4.37
N GLY A 118 -0.99 1.49 -4.04
CA GLY A 118 -1.63 1.28 -2.75
C GLY A 118 -3.11 1.60 -2.78
N PHE A 119 -3.85 0.99 -1.86
CA PHE A 119 -5.24 1.32 -1.59
C PHE A 119 -5.49 1.26 -0.07
N GLY A 120 -6.51 1.96 0.39
CA GLY A 120 -6.97 1.94 1.76
C GLY A 120 -8.49 1.97 1.81
N ILE A 121 -9.05 1.26 2.78
CA ILE A 121 -10.49 1.17 3.00
C ILE A 121 -10.81 1.39 4.47
N ASP A 122 -11.92 2.08 4.75
CA ASP A 122 -12.56 2.05 6.06
C ASP A 122 -13.66 1.00 6.04
N ILE A 123 -13.37 -0.15 6.64
CA ILE A 123 -14.34 -1.23 6.76
C ILE A 123 -15.17 -1.02 8.03
N GLN A 124 -16.48 -1.18 7.87
CA GLN A 124 -17.43 -1.20 8.97
C GLN A 124 -18.24 -2.48 8.92
N GLY A 125 -18.48 -3.01 10.09
CA GLY A 125 -19.39 -4.08 10.30
C GLY A 125 -20.82 -3.78 9.93
N GLY A 126 -21.42 -4.66 9.11
CA GLY A 126 -22.87 -4.65 8.91
C GLY A 126 -23.60 -4.98 10.22
N ALA A 127 -24.74 -4.35 10.46
CA ALA A 127 -25.55 -4.62 11.65
C ALA A 127 -26.02 -6.09 11.72
N GLY A 128 -25.33 -6.93 12.51
CA GLY A 128 -25.65 -8.35 12.72
C GLY A 128 -24.79 -8.96 13.83
N ALA A 129 -25.36 -9.84 14.64
CA ALA A 129 -24.87 -10.20 15.98
C ALA A 129 -23.62 -11.09 16.07
N GLU A 130 -22.86 -11.28 14.99
CA GLU A 130 -21.62 -12.06 15.02
C GLU A 130 -20.51 -11.38 14.23
N GLY A 131 -19.49 -10.86 14.96
CA GLY A 131 -18.14 -10.56 14.48
C GLY A 131 -18.07 -10.04 13.05
N THR A 132 -18.48 -8.80 12.88
CA THR A 132 -18.47 -8.04 11.63
C THR A 132 -17.09 -8.00 10.97
N GLY A 133 -17.02 -8.05 9.64
CA GLY A 133 -15.78 -8.03 8.84
C GLY A 133 -14.81 -9.22 9.04
N SER A 134 -15.07 -10.08 10.04
CA SER A 134 -14.12 -11.11 10.46
C SER A 134 -13.90 -12.24 9.48
N GLY A 135 -14.81 -12.43 8.51
CA GLY A 135 -14.66 -13.43 7.46
C GLY A 135 -14.19 -12.87 6.13
N VAL A 136 -13.78 -11.60 6.04
CA VAL A 136 -13.28 -11.00 4.79
C VAL A 136 -11.76 -11.04 4.77
N GLN A 137 -11.21 -11.48 3.65
CA GLN A 137 -9.80 -11.36 3.33
C GLN A 137 -9.62 -10.47 2.09
N LEU A 138 -8.58 -9.65 2.11
CA LEU A 138 -8.13 -8.90 0.94
C LEU A 138 -7.11 -9.76 0.21
N GLN A 139 -7.20 -9.78 -1.11
CA GLN A 139 -6.35 -10.59 -1.96
C GLN A 139 -5.82 -9.75 -3.13
N GLY A 140 -4.55 -9.91 -3.49
CA GLY A 140 -3.95 -9.17 -4.61
C GLY A 140 -2.51 -9.58 -4.85
N ASP A 141 -1.91 -9.07 -5.94
CA ASP A 141 -0.48 -9.23 -6.26
C ASP A 141 0.25 -7.93 -5.87
N TYR A 142 0.52 -7.79 -4.58
CA TYR A 142 1.04 -6.56 -3.99
C TYR A 142 2.56 -6.42 -4.16
N ASP A 143 3.27 -7.54 -4.37
CA ASP A 143 4.73 -7.57 -4.47
C ASP A 143 5.25 -7.99 -5.87
N GLY A 144 4.35 -8.39 -6.78
CA GLY A 144 4.67 -8.84 -8.13
C GLY A 144 5.13 -10.29 -8.19
N ALA A 145 5.07 -11.05 -7.09
CA ALA A 145 5.50 -12.43 -6.99
C ALA A 145 4.34 -13.43 -6.97
N GLY A 146 3.08 -12.98 -6.92
CA GLY A 146 1.94 -13.89 -6.92
C GLY A 146 0.70 -13.32 -6.28
N LEU A 147 0.01 -14.15 -5.51
CA LEU A 147 -1.25 -13.81 -4.89
C LEU A 147 -1.06 -13.84 -3.39
N GLU A 148 -1.11 -12.66 -2.77
CA GLU A 148 -1.00 -12.48 -1.34
C GLU A 148 -2.38 -12.31 -0.70
N ILE A 149 -2.46 -12.65 0.58
CA ILE A 149 -3.70 -12.59 1.36
C ILE A 149 -3.44 -11.74 2.60
N VAL A 150 -4.32 -10.76 2.83
CA VAL A 150 -4.37 -9.97 4.07
C VAL A 150 -5.70 -10.29 4.76
N ASP A 151 -5.59 -10.91 5.92
CA ASP A 151 -6.74 -11.32 6.71
C ASP A 151 -7.20 -10.18 7.63
N ILE A 152 -8.36 -9.57 7.34
CA ILE A 152 -8.80 -8.33 8.00
C ILE A 152 -8.92 -8.51 9.50
N PHE A 153 -9.45 -9.63 9.99
CA PHE A 153 -9.56 -9.84 11.43
C PHE A 153 -8.22 -10.12 12.11
N THR A 154 -7.21 -10.63 11.40
CA THR A 154 -5.86 -10.70 11.97
C THR A 154 -5.25 -9.29 12.10
N VAL A 155 -5.58 -8.39 11.18
CA VAL A 155 -5.06 -7.02 11.13
C VAL A 155 -5.76 -6.08 12.12
N LEU A 156 -7.09 -6.10 12.17
CA LEU A 156 -7.93 -5.21 12.97
C LEU A 156 -8.39 -5.82 14.31
N GLY A 157 -8.27 -7.14 14.46
CA GLY A 157 -8.81 -7.86 15.60
C GLY A 157 -10.30 -8.22 15.45
N PRO A 158 -10.96 -8.64 16.55
CA PRO A 158 -12.26 -9.32 16.51
C PRO A 158 -13.44 -8.45 16.07
N GLU A 159 -13.36 -7.14 16.30
CA GLU A 159 -14.39 -6.20 15.85
C GLU A 159 -14.34 -5.98 14.33
N SER A 160 -13.15 -6.17 13.72
CA SER A 160 -12.84 -5.95 12.30
C SER A 160 -13.33 -4.63 11.71
N ASP A 161 -13.50 -3.62 12.56
CA ASP A 161 -13.91 -2.27 12.19
C ASP A 161 -12.69 -1.33 12.18
N GLY A 162 -12.57 -0.52 11.14
CA GLY A 162 -11.53 0.51 11.02
C GLY A 162 -10.82 0.52 9.68
N PHE A 163 -9.68 1.21 9.65
CA PHE A 163 -8.91 1.42 8.44
C PHE A 163 -7.97 0.25 8.15
N VAL A 164 -7.96 -0.25 6.91
CA VAL A 164 -6.91 -1.14 6.39
C VAL A 164 -6.35 -0.53 5.11
N GLY A 165 -5.06 -0.23 5.12
CA GLY A 165 -4.29 0.24 3.98
C GLY A 165 -3.24 -0.77 3.54
N ILE A 166 -3.05 -0.91 2.24
CA ILE A 166 -1.97 -1.69 1.63
C ILE A 166 -1.12 -0.74 0.78
N LEU A 167 0.20 -0.89 0.91
CA LEU A 167 1.20 -0.30 0.02
C LEU A 167 2.03 -1.46 -0.56
N GLY A 168 1.88 -1.68 -1.86
CA GLY A 168 2.63 -2.69 -2.59
C GLY A 168 4.05 -2.24 -2.92
N GLU A 169 4.91 -3.22 -3.19
CA GLU A 169 6.23 -3.01 -3.82
C GLU A 169 6.15 -3.11 -5.35
N ALA A 170 5.03 -3.65 -5.87
CA ALA A 170 4.69 -3.68 -7.29
C ALA A 170 3.34 -3.01 -7.55
N ALA A 171 3.14 -2.54 -8.79
CA ALA A 171 1.87 -1.96 -9.20
C ALA A 171 0.85 -3.05 -9.53
N PHE A 172 -0.39 -2.88 -9.07
CA PHE A 172 -1.50 -3.81 -9.27
C PHE A 172 -2.76 -3.09 -9.74
N THR A 173 -3.74 -3.85 -10.25
CA THR A 173 -5.01 -3.30 -10.75
C THR A 173 -6.24 -3.98 -10.15
N VAL A 174 -6.07 -5.06 -9.40
CA VAL A 174 -7.19 -5.85 -8.86
C VAL A 174 -6.96 -6.09 -7.38
N VAL A 175 -8.02 -5.90 -6.60
CA VAL A 175 -8.11 -6.36 -5.21
C VAL A 175 -9.33 -7.27 -5.11
N GLY A 176 -9.12 -8.49 -4.63
CA GLY A 176 -10.17 -9.42 -4.26
C GLY A 176 -10.61 -9.19 -2.81
N LEU A 177 -11.91 -9.28 -2.58
CA LEU A 177 -12.56 -9.40 -1.29
C LEU A 177 -13.18 -10.80 -1.26
N VAL A 178 -12.57 -11.69 -0.48
CA VAL A 178 -12.89 -13.13 -0.50
C VAL A 178 -13.22 -13.62 0.89
N ALA A 179 -13.99 -14.70 0.97
CA ALA A 179 -14.31 -15.32 2.24
C ALA A 179 -13.07 -15.99 2.86
N ARG A 180 -12.92 -15.87 4.18
CA ARG A 180 -11.89 -16.59 4.93
C ARG A 180 -12.13 -18.11 4.81
N PRO A 181 -11.10 -18.91 4.48
CA PRO A 181 -11.21 -20.35 4.49
C PRO A 181 -11.66 -20.89 5.85
N ASN A 182 -12.62 -21.83 5.83
CA ASN A 182 -13.19 -22.53 7.00
C ASN A 182 -14.20 -21.74 7.86
N ASP A 183 -14.62 -20.54 7.46
CA ASP A 183 -15.76 -19.83 8.06
C ASP A 183 -17.07 -20.18 7.33
N LEU A 184 -17.36 -21.49 7.25
CA LEU A 184 -18.38 -22.07 6.35
C LEU A 184 -19.84 -21.86 6.81
N ASP A 185 -20.06 -21.40 8.05
CA ASP A 185 -21.38 -21.44 8.67
C ASP A 185 -22.08 -20.07 8.71
N ALA A 186 -21.48 -19.01 8.15
CA ALA A 186 -22.07 -17.68 8.22
C ALA A 186 -21.75 -16.80 7.00
N ASN A 187 -22.82 -16.37 6.35
CA ASN A 187 -22.84 -15.19 5.49
C ASN A 187 -22.27 -13.98 6.27
N LYS A 188 -21.10 -13.49 5.88
CA LYS A 188 -20.44 -12.35 6.54
C LYS A 188 -20.68 -11.09 5.73
N ALA A 189 -21.66 -10.31 6.17
CA ALA A 189 -21.89 -8.98 5.65
C ALA A 189 -20.80 -8.01 6.11
N TYR A 190 -20.40 -7.12 5.21
CA TYR A 190 -19.48 -6.04 5.47
C TYR A 190 -19.87 -4.79 4.67
N SER A 191 -19.44 -3.64 5.16
CA SER A 191 -19.59 -2.38 4.47
C SER A 191 -18.27 -1.63 4.42
N VAL A 192 -18.10 -0.80 3.40
CA VAL A 192 -16.94 0.08 3.26
C VAL A 192 -17.47 1.50 3.09
N THR A 193 -17.05 2.41 3.96
CA THR A 193 -17.53 3.80 3.93
C THR A 193 -16.62 4.73 3.15
N ASP A 194 -15.34 4.38 3.04
CA ASP A 194 -14.38 5.15 2.26
C ASP A 194 -13.40 4.21 1.56
N LEU A 195 -13.10 4.49 0.30
CA LEU A 195 -12.02 3.90 -0.47
C LEU A 195 -11.06 5.01 -0.91
N SER A 196 -9.77 4.83 -0.66
CA SER A 196 -8.71 5.70 -1.18
C SER A 196 -7.69 4.86 -1.95
N PHE A 197 -7.18 5.33 -3.09
CA PHE A 197 -6.11 4.62 -3.80
C PHE A 197 -5.08 5.55 -4.43
N ALA A 198 -3.83 5.11 -4.42
CA ALA A 198 -2.66 5.85 -4.89
C ALA A 198 -2.20 5.33 -6.25
N SER A 199 -2.03 6.23 -7.22
CA SER A 199 -1.52 5.88 -8.55
C SER A 199 -0.14 5.22 -8.49
N ALA A 200 0.16 4.29 -9.41
CA ALA A 200 1.48 3.65 -9.45
C ALA A 200 2.63 4.58 -9.85
N ALA A 201 2.35 5.62 -10.63
CA ALA A 201 3.33 6.61 -11.02
C ALA A 201 3.42 7.73 -9.97
N PRO A 202 4.63 8.09 -9.49
CA PRO A 202 4.80 9.27 -8.63
C PRO A 202 4.37 10.55 -9.33
N VAL A 203 3.86 11.52 -8.57
CA VAL A 203 3.51 12.83 -9.10
C VAL A 203 4.79 13.55 -9.53
N PRO A 204 4.91 14.01 -10.79
CA PRO A 204 6.07 14.76 -11.22
C PRO A 204 6.28 15.99 -10.34
N LEU A 205 7.49 16.14 -9.78
CA LEU A 205 7.83 17.34 -9.01
C LEU A 205 7.60 18.58 -9.90
N PRO A 206 7.00 19.67 -9.36
CA PRO A 206 6.89 20.92 -10.08
C PRO A 206 8.27 21.33 -10.58
N ALA A 207 8.40 21.70 -11.86
CA ALA A 207 9.68 22.11 -12.46
C ALA A 207 10.40 23.21 -11.65
N GLY A 208 9.67 23.97 -10.84
CA GLY A 208 10.20 24.95 -9.88
C GLY A 208 11.16 24.39 -8.83
N ALA A 209 11.02 23.13 -8.39
CA ALA A 209 11.91 22.53 -7.39
C ALA A 209 13.34 22.31 -7.95
N ALA A 210 13.44 21.90 -9.22
CA ALA A 210 14.70 21.80 -9.93
C ALA A 210 15.32 23.19 -10.20
N LEU A 211 14.48 24.20 -10.48
CA LEU A 211 14.93 25.58 -10.67
C LEU A 211 15.42 26.24 -9.38
N LEU A 212 14.81 25.95 -8.23
CA LEU A 212 15.25 26.44 -6.92
C LEU A 212 16.61 25.86 -6.52
N THR A 213 16.79 24.55 -6.67
CA THR A 213 18.07 23.88 -6.39
C THR A 213 19.17 24.32 -7.36
N GLY A 214 18.86 24.40 -8.66
CA GLY A 214 19.77 24.92 -9.68
C GLY A 214 20.13 26.40 -9.47
N GLY A 215 19.15 27.22 -9.09
CA GLY A 215 19.33 28.64 -8.81
C GLY A 215 20.25 28.91 -7.62
N VAL A 216 20.05 28.20 -6.50
CA VAL A 216 20.90 28.33 -5.31
C VAL A 216 22.35 27.91 -5.61
N ALA A 217 22.55 26.83 -6.37
CA ALA A 217 23.87 26.39 -6.80
C ALA A 217 24.56 27.43 -7.71
N ALA A 218 23.82 28.02 -8.65
CA ALA A 218 24.32 29.07 -9.54
C ALA A 218 24.74 30.33 -8.77
N PHE A 219 23.94 30.79 -7.80
CA PHE A 219 24.27 31.94 -6.95
C PHE A 219 25.48 31.66 -6.03
N GLY A 220 25.62 30.44 -5.53
CA GLY A 220 26.80 30.03 -4.74
C GLY A 220 28.10 30.08 -5.56
N LEU A 221 28.07 29.61 -6.80
CA LEU A 221 29.22 29.63 -7.72
C LEU A 221 29.60 31.06 -8.16
N LEU A 222 28.60 31.92 -8.42
CA LEU A 222 28.82 33.33 -8.76
C LEU A 222 29.47 34.12 -7.61
N ARG A 223 29.13 33.82 -6.36
CA ARG A 223 29.75 34.47 -5.19
C ARG A 223 31.22 34.08 -4.99
N ARG A 224 31.62 32.86 -5.39
CA ARG A 224 33.00 32.37 -5.25
C ARG A 224 33.96 33.03 -6.25
N ARG A 225 33.49 33.44 -7.43
CA ARG A 225 34.30 34.13 -8.45
C ARG A 225 34.64 35.59 -8.14
N ARG A 226 33.93 36.24 -7.21
CA ARG A 226 34.17 37.66 -6.85
C ARG A 226 35.18 37.87 -5.71
N ARG A 227 35.76 36.80 -5.15
CA ARG A 227 36.74 36.86 -4.04
C ARG A 227 38.14 36.34 -4.42
N GLY A 228 38.41 36.15 -5.71
CA GLY A 228 39.72 35.78 -6.23
C GLY A 228 40.34 36.94 -7.01
#